data_AF-A0A7W1AUT0-F1
#
_entry.id   AF-A0A7W1AUT0-F1
#
_cell.length_a   1.000
_cell.length_b   1.000
_cell.length_c   1.000
_cell.angle_alpha   90.00
_cell.angle_beta   90.00
_cell.angle_gamma   90.00
#
_symmetry.space_group_name_H-M   'P 1'
#
loop_
_entity.id
_entity.type
_entity.pdbx_description
1 polymer ?
#
loop_
_entity_poly.entity_id
_entity_poly.type
_entity_poly.pdbx_seq_one_letter_code
_entity_poly.pdbx_strand_id
1 'polypeptide(L)'
;MRTQTNWQRIGSLVLMTIALLFIVDTQASAQKKDYKPGEKIEYKSSGYPEIWEEATFVRATPDGSQPIIRQMPNEFHKDGFQRAASWADIRAVSAKPNKVPVGTNQNENPVNATGADNRTTSEKTNDFGSGLMTQAEVLSFLETKLGDKPFQNPRREEIKKEVAEMIKARGLDFRFSSSDTAFYNKLAKYGATSDITFPLRDNYGVPPKQDWLMGAWKLGKIGAAVDYVRNNRVYRQGEIAVGNVGTLTLNANGTYVWKSATAQSTNGKWREATKEEMKSQGGDGIVLLKAKTGYDWIVTKDRQTKLTGEWISISELGTRQINEYGSRGGKK
;
A
#
# COMPACT_ATOMS: atom_id res chain seq x y z
N MET A 1 9.35 -11.67 -77.93
CA MET A 1 8.19 -10.93 -77.39
C MET A 1 7.32 -11.89 -76.59
N ARG A 2 7.48 -11.91 -75.26
CA ARG A 2 6.51 -12.43 -74.27
C ARG A 2 7.06 -12.08 -72.89
N THR A 3 6.65 -10.92 -72.38
CA THR A 3 6.97 -10.40 -71.05
C THR A 3 6.03 -11.06 -70.03
N GLN A 4 6.56 -11.97 -69.21
CA GLN A 4 5.88 -12.45 -68.00
C GLN A 4 6.00 -11.40 -66.89
N THR A 5 4.87 -11.08 -66.29
CA THR A 5 4.64 -10.02 -65.31
C THR A 5 5.06 -10.43 -63.90
N ASN A 6 5.85 -9.57 -63.26
CA ASN A 6 6.39 -9.70 -61.88
C ASN A 6 5.34 -9.59 -60.75
N TRP A 7 4.06 -9.85 -61.01
CA TRP A 7 2.97 -9.62 -60.03
C TRP A 7 2.55 -10.86 -59.22
N GLN A 8 3.22 -12.01 -59.35
CA GLN A 8 2.89 -13.23 -58.59
C GLN A 8 3.88 -13.61 -57.48
N ARG A 9 4.90 -12.79 -57.20
CA ARG A 9 5.87 -13.09 -56.11
C ARG A 9 5.69 -12.28 -54.82
N ILE A 10 4.79 -11.31 -54.79
CA ILE A 10 4.52 -10.50 -53.58
C ILE A 10 3.31 -11.05 -52.78
N GLY A 11 2.46 -11.87 -53.40
CA GLY A 11 1.25 -12.41 -52.76
C GLY A 11 1.46 -13.54 -51.74
N SER A 12 2.68 -14.07 -51.57
CA SER A 12 2.93 -15.21 -50.68
C SER A 12 3.74 -14.87 -49.42
N LEU A 13 4.40 -13.69 -49.36
CA LEU A 13 5.18 -13.30 -48.18
C LEU A 13 4.39 -12.47 -47.16
N VAL A 14 3.24 -11.89 -47.52
CA VAL A 14 2.38 -11.12 -46.61
C VAL A 14 1.39 -12.02 -45.86
N LEU A 15 1.10 -13.22 -46.38
CA LEU A 15 0.20 -14.19 -45.75
C LEU A 15 0.86 -15.05 -44.67
N MET A 16 2.21 -15.12 -44.62
CA MET A 16 2.94 -15.87 -43.59
C MET A 16 3.31 -15.03 -42.34
N THR A 17 3.20 -13.71 -42.40
CA THR A 17 3.44 -12.82 -41.24
C THR A 17 2.18 -12.54 -40.43
N ILE A 18 0.99 -12.80 -40.99
CA ILE A 18 -0.30 -12.68 -40.29
C ILE A 18 -0.65 -13.97 -39.51
N ALA A 19 -0.06 -15.11 -39.88
CA ALA A 19 -0.28 -16.38 -39.19
C ALA A 19 0.55 -16.57 -37.89
N LEU A 20 1.54 -15.70 -37.63
CA LEU A 20 2.41 -15.77 -36.44
C LEU A 20 2.11 -14.72 -35.35
N LEU A 21 1.13 -13.85 -35.58
CA LEU A 21 0.61 -12.90 -34.58
C LEU A 21 -0.67 -13.38 -33.88
N PHE A 22 -1.06 -14.63 -34.11
CA PHE A 22 -2.13 -15.34 -33.39
C PHE A 22 -1.61 -16.60 -32.67
N ILE A 23 -0.36 -16.57 -32.18
CA ILE A 23 -0.06 -17.30 -30.93
C ILE A 23 -0.66 -16.44 -29.82
N VAL A 24 -1.98 -16.58 -29.73
CA VAL A 24 -2.81 -16.09 -28.64
C VAL A 24 -2.16 -16.55 -27.35
N ASP A 25 -1.91 -15.58 -26.47
CA ASP A 25 -1.81 -15.76 -25.03
C ASP A 25 -2.88 -16.77 -24.57
N THR A 26 -2.51 -18.04 -24.57
CA THR A 26 -3.21 -19.10 -23.86
C THR A 26 -2.69 -19.15 -22.42
N GLN A 27 -2.33 -17.99 -21.86
CA GLN A 27 -2.20 -17.81 -20.44
C GLN A 27 -3.62 -17.75 -19.84
N ALA A 28 -4.12 -18.94 -19.50
CA ALA A 28 -5.09 -19.16 -18.44
C ALA A 28 -6.17 -18.07 -18.31
N SER A 29 -7.00 -17.88 -19.34
CA SER A 29 -8.39 -17.53 -19.10
C SER A 29 -8.95 -18.64 -18.22
N ALA A 30 -8.90 -18.44 -16.90
CA ALA A 30 -9.55 -19.31 -15.93
C ALA A 30 -10.98 -19.47 -16.43
N GLN A 31 -11.27 -20.65 -16.99
CA GLN A 31 -12.58 -20.97 -17.53
C GLN A 31 -13.60 -20.54 -16.48
N LYS A 32 -14.64 -19.82 -16.87
CA LYS A 32 -15.85 -19.69 -16.04
C LYS A 32 -16.27 -21.12 -15.70
N LYS A 33 -15.82 -21.60 -14.55
CA LYS A 33 -16.13 -22.94 -14.07
C LYS A 33 -17.56 -22.87 -13.56
N ASP A 34 -18.35 -23.89 -13.89
CA ASP A 34 -19.76 -24.01 -13.52
C ASP A 34 -19.93 -24.31 -12.02
N TYR A 35 -19.40 -23.44 -11.16
CA TYR A 35 -19.56 -23.54 -9.72
C TYR A 35 -21.04 -23.37 -9.34
N LYS A 36 -21.54 -24.26 -8.49
CA LYS A 36 -22.92 -24.20 -8.01
C LYS A 36 -23.00 -23.40 -6.71
N PRO A 37 -24.06 -22.61 -6.48
CA PRO A 37 -24.33 -22.01 -5.18
C PRO A 37 -24.23 -23.04 -4.04
N GLY A 38 -23.40 -22.75 -3.04
CA GLY A 38 -23.11 -23.66 -1.92
C GLY A 38 -21.87 -24.53 -2.10
N GLU A 39 -21.28 -24.58 -3.30
CA GLU A 39 -20.09 -25.38 -3.56
C GLU A 39 -18.86 -24.85 -2.81
N LYS A 40 -18.05 -25.76 -2.25
CA LYS A 40 -16.78 -25.41 -1.62
C LYS A 40 -15.73 -25.15 -2.69
N ILE A 41 -15.02 -24.03 -2.53
CA ILE A 41 -13.96 -23.57 -3.42
C ILE A 41 -12.76 -23.13 -2.60
N GLU A 42 -11.62 -22.96 -3.25
CA GLU A 42 -10.49 -22.20 -2.71
C GLU A 42 -10.47 -20.83 -3.39
N TYR A 43 -10.19 -19.78 -2.63
CA TYR A 43 -9.95 -18.44 -3.16
C TYR A 43 -8.57 -17.93 -2.75
N LYS A 44 -7.93 -17.14 -3.61
CA LYS A 44 -6.61 -16.55 -3.35
C LYS A 44 -6.78 -15.37 -2.38
N SER A 45 -6.37 -15.54 -1.12
CA SER A 45 -6.47 -14.50 -0.09
C SER A 45 -5.26 -13.56 -0.09
N SER A 46 -4.10 -14.07 -0.49
CA SER A 46 -2.87 -13.29 -0.69
C SER A 46 -2.16 -13.72 -1.97
N GLY A 47 -1.59 -12.76 -2.71
CA GLY A 47 -0.77 -13.01 -3.89
C GLY A 47 0.69 -13.32 -3.60
N TYR A 48 1.21 -12.95 -2.42
CA TYR A 48 2.59 -13.27 -2.01
C TYR A 48 2.77 -13.24 -0.46
N PRO A 49 3.17 -14.36 0.18
CA PRO A 49 3.15 -15.69 -0.41
C PRO A 49 1.74 -16.00 -0.92
N GLU A 50 1.64 -16.80 -1.97
CA GLU A 50 0.34 -17.17 -2.52
C GLU A 50 -0.40 -18.04 -1.50
N ILE A 51 -1.47 -17.49 -0.92
CA ILE A 51 -2.29 -18.17 0.10
C ILE A 51 -3.67 -18.42 -0.50
N TRP A 52 -4.08 -19.69 -0.45
CA TRP A 52 -5.40 -20.14 -0.85
C TRP A 52 -6.19 -20.56 0.39
N GLU A 53 -7.39 -20.01 0.54
CA GLU A 53 -8.27 -20.28 1.67
C GLU A 53 -9.58 -20.89 1.18
N GLU A 54 -10.20 -21.71 2.02
CA GLU A 54 -11.49 -22.31 1.70
C GLU A 54 -12.61 -21.25 1.81
N ALA A 55 -13.50 -21.25 0.83
CA ALA A 55 -14.70 -20.43 0.79
C ALA A 55 -15.87 -21.23 0.21
N THR A 56 -17.06 -20.65 0.27
CA THR A 56 -18.25 -21.18 -0.40
C THR A 56 -18.60 -20.27 -1.57
N PHE A 57 -18.76 -20.83 -2.77
CA PHE A 57 -19.32 -20.09 -3.90
C PHE A 57 -20.79 -19.77 -3.62
N VAL A 58 -21.18 -18.50 -3.70
CA VAL A 58 -22.57 -18.08 -3.43
C VAL A 58 -23.34 -17.98 -4.73
N ARG A 59 -22.82 -17.21 -5.68
CA ARG A 59 -23.41 -16.96 -7.02
C ARG A 59 -22.43 -16.17 -7.87
N ALA A 60 -22.68 -16.05 -9.17
CA ALA A 60 -22.04 -15.01 -9.97
C ALA A 60 -22.76 -13.65 -9.77
N THR A 61 -22.07 -12.54 -10.07
CA THR A 61 -22.71 -11.23 -10.23
C THR A 61 -23.77 -11.28 -11.34
N PRO A 62 -24.75 -10.34 -11.38
CA PRO A 62 -25.81 -10.37 -12.40
C PRO A 62 -25.31 -10.37 -13.85
N ASP A 63 -24.15 -9.75 -14.11
CA ASP A 63 -23.46 -9.72 -15.41
C ASP A 63 -22.52 -10.92 -15.63
N GLY A 64 -22.38 -11.80 -14.63
CA GLY A 64 -21.50 -12.96 -14.65
C GLY A 64 -20.00 -12.64 -14.70
N SER A 65 -19.60 -11.38 -14.47
CA SER A 65 -18.20 -10.96 -14.58
C SER A 65 -17.36 -11.42 -13.39
N GLN A 66 -17.96 -11.62 -12.21
CA GLN A 66 -17.25 -11.99 -11.00
C GLN A 66 -18.02 -13.06 -10.18
N PRO A 67 -17.30 -13.99 -9.53
CA PRO A 67 -17.88 -14.84 -8.49
C PRO A 67 -18.09 -14.03 -7.20
N ILE A 68 -19.24 -14.24 -6.56
CA ILE A 68 -19.48 -13.87 -5.16
C ILE A 68 -19.14 -15.09 -4.31
N ILE A 69 -18.18 -14.92 -3.41
CA ILE A 69 -17.72 -15.95 -2.49
C ILE A 69 -18.10 -15.57 -1.07
N ARG A 70 -18.28 -16.58 -0.20
CA ARG A 70 -18.42 -16.42 1.24
C ARG A 70 -17.22 -17.05 1.93
N GLN A 71 -16.42 -16.22 2.59
CA GLN A 71 -15.32 -16.66 3.44
C GLN A 71 -15.87 -17.41 4.66
N MET A 72 -15.06 -18.26 5.29
CA MET A 72 -15.44 -18.91 6.55
C MET A 72 -15.72 -17.88 7.65
N PRO A 73 -16.57 -18.19 8.64
CA PRO A 73 -16.78 -17.35 9.81
C PRO A 73 -15.49 -16.94 10.52
N ASN A 74 -15.47 -15.71 11.04
CA ASN A 74 -14.40 -15.21 11.90
C ASN A 74 -14.97 -14.35 13.04
N GLU A 75 -14.10 -13.78 13.88
CA GLU A 75 -14.51 -12.98 15.05
C GLU A 75 -15.36 -11.74 14.70
N PHE A 76 -15.22 -11.19 13.48
CA PHE A 76 -15.96 -10.02 13.01
C PHE A 76 -17.23 -10.38 12.22
N HIS A 77 -17.24 -11.56 11.58
CA HIS A 77 -18.31 -12.03 10.72
C HIS A 77 -18.66 -13.48 11.08
N LYS A 78 -19.57 -13.64 12.06
CA LYS A 78 -19.98 -14.94 12.60
C LYS A 78 -20.61 -15.88 11.56
N ASP A 79 -21.15 -15.33 10.48
CA ASP A 79 -21.76 -16.09 9.38
C ASP A 79 -20.86 -16.16 8.12
N GLY A 80 -19.64 -15.63 8.21
CA GLY A 80 -18.72 -15.44 7.09
C GLY A 80 -18.93 -14.11 6.35
N PHE A 81 -17.89 -13.65 5.66
CA PHE A 81 -17.91 -12.41 4.88
C PHE A 81 -18.15 -12.71 3.40
N GLN A 82 -19.11 -12.02 2.77
CA GLN A 82 -19.37 -12.15 1.34
C GLN A 82 -18.70 -11.02 0.55
N ARG A 83 -18.00 -11.39 -0.54
CA ARG A 83 -17.36 -10.42 -1.43
C ARG A 83 -17.29 -10.93 -2.87
N ALA A 84 -17.16 -10.00 -3.81
CA ALA A 84 -16.77 -10.33 -5.18
C ALA A 84 -15.27 -10.68 -5.23
N ALA A 85 -14.90 -11.66 -6.06
CA ALA A 85 -13.52 -12.03 -6.34
C ALA A 85 -13.26 -12.03 -7.86
N SER A 86 -12.02 -12.29 -8.28
CA SER A 86 -11.72 -12.59 -9.68
C SER A 86 -11.95 -14.07 -9.97
N TRP A 87 -12.44 -14.41 -11.17
CA TRP A 87 -12.50 -15.82 -11.62
C TRP A 87 -11.12 -16.49 -11.62
N ALA A 88 -10.04 -15.72 -11.84
CA ALA A 88 -8.66 -16.21 -11.77
C ALA A 88 -8.15 -16.45 -10.34
N ASP A 89 -8.88 -15.96 -9.34
CA ASP A 89 -8.54 -16.07 -7.92
C ASP A 89 -9.47 -17.05 -7.19
N ILE A 90 -10.18 -17.91 -7.93
CA ILE A 90 -10.90 -19.04 -7.36
C ILE A 90 -10.53 -20.33 -8.08
N ARG A 91 -10.55 -21.45 -7.35
CA ARG A 91 -10.35 -22.79 -7.90
C ARG A 91 -11.16 -23.82 -7.12
N ALA A 92 -11.31 -25.02 -7.69
CA ALA A 92 -11.91 -26.13 -6.97
C ALA A 92 -11.03 -26.48 -5.77
N VAL A 93 -11.63 -26.95 -4.68
CA VAL A 93 -10.86 -27.41 -3.52
C VAL A 93 -9.91 -28.51 -3.99
N SER A 94 -8.61 -28.28 -3.81
CA SER A 94 -7.61 -29.28 -4.16
C SER A 94 -7.84 -30.47 -3.25
N ALA A 95 -7.99 -31.68 -3.81
CA ALA A 95 -8.04 -32.90 -3.02
C ALA A 95 -6.73 -32.99 -2.23
N LYS A 96 -6.75 -32.60 -0.95
CA LYS A 96 -5.57 -32.66 -0.10
C LYS A 96 -5.15 -34.13 -0.05
N PRO A 97 -3.89 -34.50 -0.39
CA PRO A 97 -3.38 -35.79 0.04
C PRO A 97 -3.46 -35.82 1.57
N ASN A 98 -3.95 -36.94 2.12
CA ASN A 98 -4.06 -37.17 3.56
C ASN A 98 -2.81 -36.66 4.27
N LYS A 99 -2.94 -35.56 5.03
CA LYS A 99 -1.89 -35.16 5.96
C LYS A 99 -1.80 -36.25 7.01
N VAL A 100 -0.71 -37.03 6.98
CA VAL A 100 -0.28 -37.86 8.09
C VAL A 100 -0.24 -36.97 9.34
N PRO A 101 -0.78 -37.39 10.49
CA PRO A 101 -0.76 -36.58 11.70
C PRO A 101 0.70 -36.33 12.08
N VAL A 102 1.09 -35.06 12.15
CA VAL A 102 2.34 -34.68 12.82
C VAL A 102 2.09 -34.92 14.31
N GLY A 103 2.66 -36.00 14.82
CA GLY A 103 2.58 -36.36 16.23
C GLY A 103 3.13 -35.22 17.10
N THR A 104 2.25 -34.66 17.92
CA THR A 104 2.60 -33.91 19.11
C THR A 104 3.27 -34.86 20.10
N ASN A 105 4.60 -34.96 20.04
CA ASN A 105 5.40 -35.40 21.18
C ASN A 105 5.97 -34.15 21.86
N GLN A 106 5.13 -33.48 22.64
CA GLN A 106 5.61 -32.66 23.75
C GLN A 106 6.03 -33.62 24.85
N ASN A 107 7.35 -33.74 25.00
CA ASN A 107 7.97 -34.40 26.12
C ASN A 107 7.78 -33.48 27.34
N GLU A 108 6.75 -33.74 28.14
CA GLU A 108 6.62 -33.18 29.47
C GLU A 108 7.67 -33.86 30.35
N ASN A 109 8.71 -33.10 30.73
CA ASN A 109 9.50 -33.43 31.91
C ASN A 109 9.46 -32.22 32.86
N PRO A 110 9.01 -32.40 34.11
CA PRO A 110 8.88 -31.32 35.07
C PRO A 110 10.26 -31.01 35.66
N VAL A 111 10.75 -29.79 35.44
CA VAL A 111 11.90 -29.27 36.17
C VAL A 111 11.41 -28.25 37.19
N ASN A 112 11.72 -28.57 38.43
CA ASN A 112 11.35 -27.90 39.67
C ASN A 112 11.56 -26.38 39.63
N ALA A 113 10.59 -25.71 40.24
CA ALA A 113 10.69 -24.34 40.72
C ALA A 113 11.75 -24.24 41.83
N THR A 114 12.74 -23.37 41.63
CA THR A 114 13.31 -22.46 42.65
C THR A 114 14.43 -21.66 42.00
N GLY A 115 14.23 -20.35 41.86
CA GLY A 115 15.21 -19.46 41.24
C GLY A 115 14.55 -18.13 40.92
N ALA A 116 14.33 -17.33 41.96
CA ALA A 116 14.03 -15.92 41.80
C ALA A 116 15.24 -15.26 41.14
N ASP A 117 15.09 -14.86 39.89
CA ASP A 117 16.01 -13.91 39.27
C ASP A 117 15.22 -12.89 38.46
N ASN A 118 15.43 -11.64 38.84
CA ASN A 118 14.93 -10.43 38.21
C ASN A 118 15.27 -10.45 36.72
N ARG A 119 14.30 -10.82 35.88
CA ARG A 119 14.38 -10.57 34.45
C ARG A 119 14.02 -9.12 34.21
N THR A 120 14.99 -8.24 34.45
CA THR A 120 15.00 -6.90 33.87
C THR A 120 14.85 -7.07 32.37
N THR A 121 13.71 -6.67 31.82
CA THR A 121 13.53 -6.40 30.40
C THR A 121 14.56 -5.34 30.01
N SER A 122 15.73 -5.79 29.55
CA SER A 122 16.67 -4.93 28.85
C SER A 122 15.95 -4.49 27.58
N GLU A 123 15.36 -3.29 27.64
CA GLU A 123 15.09 -2.51 26.44
C GLU A 123 16.41 -2.42 25.69
N LYS A 124 16.50 -3.21 24.62
CA LYS A 124 17.56 -3.09 23.65
C LYS A 124 17.38 -1.71 23.03
N THR A 125 18.09 -0.72 23.56
CA THR A 125 18.20 0.61 22.98
C THR A 125 18.91 0.42 21.66
N ASN A 126 18.11 0.17 20.61
CA ASN A 126 18.63 0.02 19.27
C ASN A 126 19.06 1.41 18.82
N ASP A 127 20.35 1.71 18.96
CA ASP A 127 20.97 2.89 18.37
C ASP A 127 21.00 2.69 16.85
N PHE A 128 19.91 3.09 16.19
CA PHE A 128 19.77 3.02 14.74
C PHE A 128 20.54 4.13 14.01
N GLY A 129 21.25 4.99 14.74
CA GLY A 129 21.86 6.21 14.25
C GLY A 129 20.87 7.38 14.17
N SER A 130 21.40 8.57 13.84
CA SER A 130 20.62 9.81 13.75
C SER A 130 20.37 10.26 12.31
N GLY A 131 19.29 11.01 12.09
CA GLY A 131 18.96 11.61 10.80
C GLY A 131 18.23 10.67 9.82
N LEU A 132 17.77 11.22 8.70
CA LEU A 132 17.07 10.45 7.66
C LEU A 132 18.01 9.43 7.01
N MET A 133 17.48 8.29 6.56
CA MET A 133 18.25 7.29 5.81
C MET A 133 18.27 7.59 4.32
N THR A 134 19.44 7.46 3.73
CA THR A 134 19.67 7.54 2.28
C THR A 134 19.43 6.20 1.59
N GLN A 135 19.26 6.21 0.26
CA GLN A 135 19.23 4.98 -0.55
C GLN A 135 20.49 4.13 -0.32
N ALA A 136 21.66 4.79 -0.20
CA ALA A 136 22.94 4.13 0.00
C ALA A 136 23.02 3.45 1.36
N GLU A 137 22.53 4.08 2.43
CA GLU A 137 22.50 3.49 3.77
C GLU A 137 21.59 2.26 3.84
N VAL A 138 20.39 2.32 3.22
CA VAL A 138 19.48 1.16 3.18
C VAL A 138 20.14 -0.02 2.46
N LEU A 139 20.75 0.22 1.30
CA LEU A 139 21.41 -0.84 0.53
C LEU A 139 22.66 -1.36 1.24
N SER A 140 23.49 -0.47 1.78
CA SER A 140 24.70 -0.84 2.52
C SER A 140 24.38 -1.67 3.77
N PHE A 141 23.30 -1.36 4.48
CA PHE A 141 22.84 -2.15 5.61
C PHE A 141 22.48 -3.58 5.18
N LEU A 142 21.65 -3.70 4.12
CA LEU A 142 21.23 -5.01 3.60
C LEU A 142 22.42 -5.81 3.07
N GLU A 143 23.32 -5.18 2.33
CA GLU A 143 24.54 -5.78 1.80
C GLU A 143 25.43 -6.32 2.92
N THR A 144 25.71 -5.50 3.92
CA THR A 144 26.58 -5.85 5.06
C THR A 144 26.01 -7.02 5.87
N LYS A 145 24.69 -7.07 6.07
CA LYS A 145 24.04 -8.06 6.94
C LYS A 145 23.67 -9.35 6.21
N LEU A 146 23.30 -9.27 4.93
CA LEU A 146 22.85 -10.41 4.14
C LEU A 146 23.97 -11.07 3.33
N GLY A 147 25.01 -10.30 2.96
CA GLY A 147 26.12 -10.76 2.14
C GLY A 147 25.73 -11.11 0.69
N ASP A 148 26.62 -11.82 0.00
CA ASP A 148 26.51 -12.11 -1.44
C ASP A 148 25.40 -13.10 -1.81
N LYS A 149 24.90 -13.88 -0.83
CA LYS A 149 23.84 -14.88 -1.01
C LYS A 149 22.64 -14.57 -0.13
N PRO A 150 21.96 -13.43 -0.33
CA PRO A 150 20.94 -12.94 0.58
C PRO A 150 19.76 -13.89 0.75
N PHE A 151 19.41 -14.67 -0.28
CA PHE A 151 18.33 -15.66 -0.23
C PHE A 151 18.65 -16.91 0.59
N GLN A 152 19.93 -17.19 0.87
CA GLN A 152 20.37 -18.34 1.66
C GLN A 152 20.68 -17.95 3.11
N ASN A 153 20.61 -16.66 3.44
CA ASN A 153 20.91 -16.17 4.77
C ASN A 153 19.81 -16.59 5.77
N PRO A 154 20.11 -17.35 6.83
CA PRO A 154 19.09 -17.85 7.77
C PRO A 154 18.43 -16.72 8.58
N ARG A 155 19.08 -15.55 8.68
CA ARG A 155 18.57 -14.37 9.40
C ARG A 155 17.89 -13.37 8.48
N ARG A 156 17.63 -13.73 7.21
CA ARG A 156 17.10 -12.80 6.21
C ARG A 156 15.86 -12.05 6.69
N GLU A 157 14.85 -12.76 7.18
CA GLU A 157 13.59 -12.14 7.61
C GLU A 157 13.76 -11.29 8.88
N GLU A 158 14.69 -11.64 9.77
CA GLU A 158 15.05 -10.81 10.93
C GLU A 158 15.71 -9.49 10.48
N ILE A 159 16.68 -9.57 9.57
CA ILE A 159 17.41 -8.40 9.05
C ILE A 159 16.48 -7.47 8.27
N LYS A 160 15.51 -8.01 7.52
CA LYS A 160 14.50 -7.20 6.83
C LYS A 160 13.61 -6.43 7.81
N LYS A 161 13.21 -7.07 8.92
CA LYS A 161 12.47 -6.40 9.99
C LYS A 161 13.33 -5.32 10.66
N GLU A 162 14.61 -5.60 10.89
CA GLU A 162 15.55 -4.63 11.46
C GLU A 162 15.65 -3.37 10.59
N VAL A 163 15.87 -3.51 9.27
CA VAL A 163 15.90 -2.33 8.38
C VAL A 163 14.55 -1.62 8.30
N ALA A 164 13.43 -2.35 8.35
CA ALA A 164 12.11 -1.76 8.39
C ALA A 164 11.90 -0.91 9.65
N GLU A 165 12.34 -1.38 10.82
CA GLU A 165 12.28 -0.61 12.07
C GLU A 165 13.26 0.57 12.06
N MET A 166 14.44 0.43 11.45
CA MET A 166 15.36 1.56 11.21
C MET A 166 14.70 2.64 10.36
N ILE A 167 14.11 2.26 9.22
CA ILE A 167 13.37 3.17 8.34
C ILE A 167 12.22 3.82 9.11
N LYS A 168 11.54 3.08 10.00
CA LYS A 168 10.47 3.64 10.82
C LYS A 168 10.94 4.61 11.90
N ALA A 169 12.13 4.38 12.45
CA ALA A 169 12.71 5.21 13.49
C ALA A 169 13.32 6.49 12.90
N ARG A 170 14.05 6.36 11.79
CA ARG A 170 14.85 7.42 11.19
C ARG A 170 14.17 8.13 10.05
N GLY A 171 13.42 7.40 9.22
CA GLY A 171 12.89 7.88 7.96
C GLY A 171 13.81 7.78 6.78
N LEU A 172 13.40 8.45 5.70
CA LEU A 172 14.07 8.46 4.42
C LEU A 172 14.20 9.88 3.88
N ASP A 173 15.37 10.18 3.34
CA ASP A 173 15.63 11.44 2.62
C ASP A 173 15.14 11.40 1.16
N PHE A 174 14.74 10.22 0.69
CA PHE A 174 14.32 9.95 -0.67
C PHE A 174 12.89 9.40 -0.73
N ARG A 175 12.29 9.49 -1.91
CA ARG A 175 11.01 8.85 -2.21
C ARG A 175 11.24 7.51 -2.88
N PHE A 176 10.86 6.43 -2.21
CA PHE A 176 10.80 5.15 -2.88
C PHE A 176 9.66 5.10 -3.89
N SER A 177 9.98 4.69 -5.11
CA SER A 177 9.00 4.32 -6.12
C SER A 177 9.45 3.03 -6.77
N SER A 178 8.52 2.11 -7.03
CA SER A 178 8.79 0.95 -7.88
C SER A 178 9.16 1.36 -9.32
N SER A 179 8.89 2.61 -9.72
CA SER A 179 9.35 3.18 -10.99
C SER A 179 10.79 3.69 -10.97
N ASP A 180 11.41 3.85 -9.80
CA ASP A 180 12.86 4.05 -9.68
C ASP A 180 13.54 2.68 -9.87
N THR A 181 13.73 2.31 -11.15
CA THR A 181 14.25 1.01 -11.53
C THR A 181 15.67 0.79 -11.02
N ALA A 182 16.48 1.84 -10.89
CA ALA A 182 17.87 1.72 -10.45
C ALA A 182 17.96 1.27 -8.98
N PHE A 183 17.23 1.96 -8.08
CA PHE A 183 17.18 1.57 -6.68
C PHE A 183 16.40 0.27 -6.48
N TYR A 184 15.24 0.14 -7.11
CA TYR A 184 14.38 -1.04 -6.98
C TYR A 184 15.10 -2.33 -7.41
N ASN A 185 15.83 -2.31 -8.52
CA ASN A 185 16.57 -3.48 -9.01
C ASN A 185 17.69 -3.89 -8.05
N LYS A 186 18.36 -2.93 -7.40
CA LYS A 186 19.38 -3.22 -6.37
C LYS A 186 18.73 -3.80 -5.12
N LEU A 187 17.61 -3.22 -4.68
CA LEU A 187 16.87 -3.69 -3.52
C LEU A 187 16.29 -5.11 -3.73
N ALA A 188 15.82 -5.41 -4.95
CA ALA A 188 15.27 -6.71 -5.31
C ALA A 188 16.27 -7.87 -5.17
N LYS A 189 17.59 -7.60 -5.24
CA LYS A 189 18.64 -8.61 -4.98
C LYS A 189 18.59 -9.15 -3.56
N TYR A 190 18.12 -8.36 -2.60
CA TYR A 190 17.92 -8.76 -1.21
C TYR A 190 16.51 -9.37 -0.97
N GLY A 191 15.75 -9.48 -2.06
CA GLY A 191 14.35 -9.90 -2.14
C GLY A 191 13.45 -9.08 -1.23
N ALA A 192 13.33 -7.81 -1.58
CA ALA A 192 12.41 -6.85 -1.01
C ALA A 192 10.97 -7.41 -1.03
N THR A 193 10.43 -7.66 0.15
CA THR A 193 9.02 -7.99 0.35
C THR A 193 8.25 -6.74 0.77
N SER A 194 6.92 -6.88 0.91
CA SER A 194 6.05 -5.86 1.51
C SER A 194 6.62 -5.25 2.79
N ASP A 195 7.31 -6.05 3.60
CA ASP A 195 7.86 -5.65 4.90
C ASP A 195 8.93 -4.55 4.80
N ILE A 196 9.66 -4.49 3.68
CA ILE A 196 10.61 -3.41 3.41
C ILE A 196 9.97 -2.35 2.51
N THR A 197 9.22 -2.76 1.49
CA THR A 197 8.69 -1.80 0.51
C THR A 197 7.64 -0.85 1.09
N PHE A 198 6.85 -1.28 2.09
CA PHE A 198 5.89 -0.39 2.74
C PHE A 198 6.58 0.70 3.58
N PRO A 199 7.50 0.40 4.51
CA PRO A 199 8.30 1.42 5.17
C PRO A 199 9.03 2.32 4.19
N LEU A 200 9.58 1.75 3.10
CA LEU A 200 10.26 2.55 2.08
C LEU A 200 9.35 3.55 1.38
N ARG A 201 8.12 3.14 1.05
CA ARG A 201 7.15 3.99 0.36
C ARG A 201 6.55 5.05 1.28
N ASP A 202 6.30 4.65 2.52
CA ASP A 202 5.40 5.40 3.37
C ASP A 202 6.17 6.19 4.45
N ASN A 203 7.40 5.82 4.85
CA ASN A 203 8.07 6.43 6.00
C ASN A 203 9.23 7.38 5.66
N TYR A 204 9.07 8.66 5.98
CA TYR A 204 10.09 9.68 5.77
C TYR A 204 10.64 10.31 7.07
N GLY A 205 10.44 9.67 8.23
CA GLY A 205 11.20 9.95 9.47
C GLY A 205 10.61 10.88 10.49
N VAL A 206 11.40 11.27 11.47
CA VAL A 206 11.08 12.43 12.31
C VAL A 206 11.58 13.67 11.57
N PRO A 207 10.77 14.72 11.40
CA PRO A 207 11.15 15.85 10.59
C PRO A 207 12.36 16.59 11.18
N PRO A 208 13.37 16.92 10.36
CA PRO A 208 14.50 17.67 10.85
C PRO A 208 14.18 19.15 11.10
N LYS A 209 13.03 19.69 10.61
CA LYS A 209 12.48 21.03 10.90
C LYS A 209 11.07 21.23 10.33
N GLN A 210 10.11 21.65 11.18
CA GLN A 210 8.74 22.04 10.78
C GLN A 210 8.67 23.29 9.88
N ASP A 211 9.78 24.04 9.77
CA ASP A 211 9.86 25.32 9.05
C ASP A 211 9.34 25.24 7.61
N TRP A 212 9.51 24.09 6.95
CA TRP A 212 9.00 23.89 5.58
C TRP A 212 7.47 24.00 5.48
N LEU A 213 6.74 23.57 6.52
CA LEU A 213 5.28 23.68 6.55
C LEU A 213 4.80 25.12 6.78
N MET A 214 5.64 26.00 7.33
CA MET A 214 5.26 27.35 7.73
C MET A 214 4.98 28.25 6.53
N GLY A 215 3.99 29.14 6.64
CA GLY A 215 3.51 30.04 5.59
C GLY A 215 2.09 29.69 5.08
N ALA A 216 1.69 30.30 3.96
CA ALA A 216 0.36 30.15 3.38
C ALA A 216 0.28 29.03 2.32
N TRP A 217 -0.75 28.20 2.40
CA TRP A 217 -1.04 27.10 1.48
C TRP A 217 -2.38 27.32 0.80
N LYS A 218 -2.43 27.24 -0.53
CA LYS A 218 -3.68 27.28 -1.28
C LYS A 218 -4.35 25.91 -1.20
N LEU A 219 -5.57 25.88 -0.69
CA LEU A 219 -6.26 24.62 -0.41
C LEU A 219 -7.08 24.13 -1.61
N GLY A 220 -7.14 22.81 -1.74
CA GLY A 220 -8.09 22.11 -2.58
C GLY A 220 -8.63 20.87 -1.87
N LYS A 221 -9.71 20.33 -2.40
CA LYS A 221 -10.33 19.08 -1.94
C LYS A 221 -10.34 18.10 -3.09
N ILE A 222 -10.04 16.85 -2.80
CA ILE A 222 -10.37 15.73 -3.70
C ILE A 222 -11.61 15.09 -3.08
N GLY A 223 -12.76 15.31 -3.72
CA GLY A 223 -13.99 14.62 -3.32
C GLY A 223 -13.83 13.13 -3.56
N ALA A 224 -14.29 12.31 -2.61
CA ALA A 224 -14.36 10.87 -2.80
C ALA A 224 -15.19 10.56 -4.05
N ALA A 225 -14.83 9.49 -4.76
CA ALA A 225 -15.66 8.98 -5.83
C ALA A 225 -17.04 8.62 -5.26
N VAL A 226 -18.11 9.25 -5.78
CA VAL A 226 -19.48 8.98 -5.33
C VAL A 226 -20.11 8.01 -6.31
N ASP A 227 -20.52 6.85 -5.80
CA ASP A 227 -21.36 5.93 -6.55
C ASP A 227 -22.82 6.40 -6.46
N TYR A 228 -23.46 6.61 -7.61
CA TYR A 228 -24.87 7.00 -7.69
C TYR A 228 -25.64 6.09 -8.65
N VAL A 229 -26.90 5.82 -8.34
CA VAL A 229 -27.76 4.98 -9.18
C VAL A 229 -28.61 5.86 -10.08
N ARG A 230 -28.54 5.63 -11.39
CA ARG A 230 -29.45 6.24 -12.37
C ARG A 230 -29.97 5.15 -13.30
N ASN A 231 -31.28 5.07 -13.50
CA ASN A 231 -31.90 4.08 -14.39
C ASN A 231 -31.41 2.64 -14.11
N ASN A 232 -31.37 2.24 -12.84
CA ASN A 232 -30.94 0.91 -12.40
C ASN A 232 -29.48 0.54 -12.76
N ARG A 233 -28.63 1.53 -13.06
CA ARG A 233 -27.18 1.37 -13.24
C ARG A 233 -26.43 2.18 -12.19
N VAL A 234 -25.38 1.59 -11.62
CA VAL A 234 -24.45 2.28 -10.72
C VAL A 234 -23.43 3.03 -11.58
N TYR A 235 -23.35 4.34 -11.39
CA TYR A 235 -22.35 5.20 -11.98
C TYR A 235 -21.39 5.64 -10.90
N ARG A 236 -20.09 5.59 -11.18
CA ARG A 236 -19.08 6.19 -10.32
C ARG A 236 -18.76 7.57 -10.84
N GLN A 237 -19.11 8.59 -10.08
CA GLN A 237 -18.58 9.93 -10.33
C GLN A 237 -17.09 9.90 -9.99
N GLY A 238 -16.23 10.21 -10.96
CA GLY A 238 -14.80 10.34 -10.75
C GLY A 238 -14.50 11.36 -9.66
N GLU A 239 -13.33 11.23 -9.02
CA GLU A 239 -12.89 12.15 -7.97
C GLU A 239 -12.94 13.61 -8.47
N ILE A 240 -13.73 14.46 -7.81
CA ILE A 240 -13.78 15.88 -8.16
C ILE A 240 -12.72 16.61 -7.34
N ALA A 241 -11.66 17.04 -8.02
CA ALA A 241 -10.71 17.98 -7.44
C ALA A 241 -11.27 19.41 -7.49
N VAL A 242 -11.79 19.91 -6.37
CA VAL A 242 -12.15 21.33 -6.23
C VAL A 242 -10.94 22.09 -5.72
N GLY A 243 -10.31 22.89 -6.57
CA GLY A 243 -9.25 23.80 -6.13
C GLY A 243 -9.81 25.10 -5.53
N ASN A 244 -8.97 25.84 -4.82
CA ASN A 244 -9.29 27.16 -4.24
C ASN A 244 -10.44 27.12 -3.22
N VAL A 245 -10.52 26.07 -2.41
CA VAL A 245 -11.52 25.97 -1.33
C VAL A 245 -11.17 26.82 -0.12
N GLY A 246 -9.99 27.45 -0.11
CA GLY A 246 -9.52 28.24 1.01
C GLY A 246 -8.01 28.44 1.04
N THR A 247 -7.52 28.90 2.19
CA THR A 247 -6.09 29.06 2.47
C THR A 247 -5.81 28.63 3.90
N LEU A 248 -4.77 27.82 4.10
CA LEU A 248 -4.23 27.48 5.42
C LEU A 248 -2.92 28.22 5.62
N THR A 249 -2.82 29.07 6.64
CA THR A 249 -1.56 29.73 7.03
C THR A 249 -1.06 29.13 8.32
N LEU A 250 0.17 28.63 8.31
CA LEU A 250 0.86 28.04 9.45
C LEU A 250 1.96 28.99 9.93
N ASN A 251 1.93 29.38 11.20
CA ASN A 251 2.91 30.30 11.77
C ASN A 251 3.88 29.54 12.67
N ALA A 252 5.16 29.91 12.63
CA ALA A 252 6.22 29.28 13.44
C ALA A 252 5.97 29.38 14.96
N ASN A 253 5.15 30.32 15.42
CA ASN A 253 4.78 30.49 16.83
C ASN A 253 3.72 29.50 17.34
N GLY A 254 3.43 28.42 16.61
CA GLY A 254 2.44 27.43 17.05
C GLY A 254 0.99 27.81 16.75
N THR A 255 0.72 28.81 15.90
CA THR A 255 -0.64 29.23 15.53
C THR A 255 -0.96 28.97 14.06
N TYR A 256 -2.24 28.83 13.74
CA TYR A 256 -2.70 28.75 12.35
C TYR A 256 -3.95 29.59 12.09
N VAL A 257 -4.14 29.93 10.82
CA VAL A 257 -5.35 30.55 10.28
C VAL A 257 -5.83 29.74 9.09
N TRP A 258 -7.02 29.18 9.19
CA TRP A 258 -7.67 28.41 8.13
C TRP A 258 -8.86 29.19 7.59
N LYS A 259 -8.67 29.81 6.42
CA LYS A 259 -9.73 30.51 5.70
C LYS A 259 -10.44 29.54 4.78
N SER A 260 -11.75 29.38 4.95
CA SER A 260 -12.61 28.65 4.02
C SER A 260 -13.25 29.61 3.04
N ALA A 261 -13.40 29.22 1.77
CA ALA A 261 -14.11 30.01 0.77
C ALA A 261 -15.63 30.05 1.02
N THR A 262 -16.18 29.02 1.68
CA THR A 262 -17.63 28.82 1.84
C THR A 262 -18.08 28.72 3.30
N ALA A 263 -17.16 28.84 4.26
CA ALA A 263 -17.45 28.71 5.68
C ALA A 263 -16.68 29.74 6.50
N GLN A 264 -17.02 29.87 7.78
CA GLN A 264 -16.30 30.75 8.70
C GLN A 264 -14.83 30.31 8.81
N SER A 265 -13.94 31.30 8.87
CA SER A 265 -12.52 31.04 9.07
C SER A 265 -12.27 30.51 10.48
N THR A 266 -11.37 29.55 10.63
CA THR A 266 -10.98 28.96 11.91
C THR A 266 -9.55 29.37 12.25
N ASN A 267 -9.33 29.81 13.47
CA ASN A 267 -8.00 30.12 13.99
C ASN A 267 -7.72 29.20 15.17
N GLY A 268 -6.47 28.80 15.37
CA GLY A 268 -6.13 27.92 16.47
C GLY A 268 -4.63 27.75 16.68
N LYS A 269 -4.30 26.72 17.44
CA LYS A 269 -2.92 26.33 17.72
C LYS A 269 -2.58 25.02 17.03
N TRP A 270 -1.31 24.84 16.72
CA TRP A 270 -0.79 23.56 16.27
C TRP A 270 0.32 23.08 17.21
N ARG A 271 0.55 21.78 17.19
CA ARG A 271 1.70 21.12 17.82
C ARG A 271 2.35 20.19 16.83
N GLU A 272 3.54 19.72 17.15
CA GLU A 272 4.17 18.66 16.37
C GLU A 272 3.33 17.37 16.47
N ALA A 273 3.24 16.65 15.34
CA ALA A 273 2.61 15.35 15.29
C ALA A 273 3.51 14.31 15.97
N THR A 274 2.94 13.39 16.74
CA THR A 274 3.70 12.28 17.32
C THR A 274 4.00 11.23 16.26
N LYS A 275 4.96 10.34 16.56
CA LYS A 275 5.31 9.20 15.69
C LYS A 275 4.08 8.32 15.39
N GLU A 276 3.25 8.10 16.40
CA GLU A 276 2.04 7.27 16.32
C GLU A 276 0.99 7.91 15.40
N GLU A 277 0.86 9.24 15.43
CA GLU A 277 -0.10 9.98 14.61
C GLU A 277 0.30 10.01 13.14
N MET A 278 1.61 10.08 12.87
CA MET A 278 2.17 10.01 11.52
C MET A 278 2.02 8.60 10.92
N LYS A 279 1.94 7.53 11.74
CA LYS A 279 1.80 6.13 11.32
C LYS A 279 2.85 5.76 10.24
N SER A 280 2.34 5.40 9.06
CA SER A 280 2.96 5.38 7.75
C SER A 280 4.00 6.44 7.50
N GLN A 281 3.48 7.67 7.56
CA GLN A 281 3.82 8.83 6.77
C GLN A 281 4.93 9.67 7.36
N GLY A 282 5.91 9.08 8.06
CA GLY A 282 6.97 9.83 8.76
C GLY A 282 7.45 11.05 7.96
N GLY A 283 7.79 12.17 8.61
CA GLY A 283 8.31 13.38 8.00
C GLY A 283 7.70 14.62 8.65
N ASP A 284 7.75 15.77 7.95
CA ASP A 284 7.24 17.06 8.42
C ASP A 284 5.74 16.99 8.63
N GLY A 285 5.33 17.05 9.91
CA GLY A 285 3.97 16.80 10.34
C GLY A 285 3.60 17.62 11.57
N ILE A 286 2.46 18.31 11.49
CA ILE A 286 1.86 19.02 12.63
C ILE A 286 0.41 18.58 12.80
N VAL A 287 -0.09 18.72 14.03
CA VAL A 287 -1.50 18.57 14.35
C VAL A 287 -2.08 19.95 14.64
N LEU A 288 -3.07 20.34 13.85
CA LEU A 288 -3.93 21.50 14.10
C LEU A 288 -4.97 21.10 15.14
N LEU A 289 -4.97 21.78 16.28
CA LEU A 289 -5.83 21.45 17.40
C LEU A 289 -7.21 22.10 17.23
N LYS A 290 -8.27 21.29 17.33
CA LYS A 290 -9.67 21.74 17.24
C LYS A 290 -9.91 22.65 16.02
N ALA A 291 -9.44 22.19 14.86
CA ALA A 291 -9.56 22.93 13.62
C ALA A 291 -10.98 22.85 13.06
N LYS A 292 -11.09 22.56 11.77
CA LYS A 292 -12.40 22.44 11.13
C LYS A 292 -13.23 21.38 11.85
N THR A 293 -14.54 21.65 11.96
CA THR A 293 -15.52 20.77 12.62
C THR A 293 -15.22 20.46 14.10
N GLY A 294 -14.27 21.17 14.73
CA GLY A 294 -13.89 20.97 16.13
C GLY A 294 -12.96 19.78 16.38
N TYR A 295 -12.56 19.06 15.32
CA TYR A 295 -11.64 17.92 15.41
C TYR A 295 -10.19 18.37 15.24
N ASP A 296 -9.27 17.50 15.65
CA ASP A 296 -7.85 17.67 15.36
C ASP A 296 -7.56 17.25 13.92
N TRP A 297 -6.61 17.91 13.25
CA TRP A 297 -6.25 17.63 11.87
C TRP A 297 -4.75 17.49 11.73
N ILE A 298 -4.29 16.47 11.02
CA ILE A 298 -2.87 16.29 10.72
C ILE A 298 -2.55 16.91 9.36
N VAL A 299 -1.49 17.72 9.34
CA VAL A 299 -0.93 18.33 8.14
C VAL A 299 0.45 17.76 7.92
N THR A 300 0.70 17.19 6.75
CA THR A 300 1.97 16.57 6.41
C THR A 300 2.49 17.05 5.07
N LYS A 301 3.80 17.04 4.87
CA LYS A 301 4.37 17.23 3.53
C LYS A 301 3.90 16.13 2.60
N ASP A 302 3.19 16.49 1.53
CA ASP A 302 2.78 15.54 0.50
C ASP A 302 3.97 15.25 -0.41
N ARG A 303 4.56 14.08 -0.19
CA ARG A 303 5.63 13.53 -1.00
C ARG A 303 5.10 12.59 -2.09
N GLN A 304 3.79 12.32 -2.14
CA GLN A 304 3.16 11.40 -3.07
C GLN A 304 2.76 12.08 -4.38
N THR A 305 2.34 13.33 -4.35
CA THR A 305 1.96 14.07 -5.57
C THR A 305 3.17 14.29 -6.49
N LYS A 306 3.09 13.83 -7.75
CA LYS A 306 4.14 13.99 -8.78
C LYS A 306 4.04 15.32 -9.54
N LEU A 307 3.19 16.25 -9.08
CA LEU A 307 3.01 17.55 -9.72
C LEU A 307 4.15 18.49 -9.35
N THR A 308 4.48 19.41 -10.25
CA THR A 308 5.44 20.48 -9.97
C THR A 308 4.94 21.37 -8.83
N GLY A 309 5.83 21.76 -7.92
CA GLY A 309 5.52 22.63 -6.79
C GLY A 309 5.59 21.92 -5.44
N GLU A 310 5.23 22.66 -4.39
CA GLU A 310 5.22 22.14 -3.02
C GLU A 310 3.79 21.78 -2.63
N TRP A 311 3.62 20.61 -1.99
CA TRP A 311 2.31 20.07 -1.65
C TRP A 311 2.25 19.61 -0.19
N ILE A 312 1.11 19.81 0.45
CA ILE A 312 0.78 19.23 1.76
C ILE A 312 -0.48 18.39 1.67
N SER A 313 -0.53 17.34 2.48
CA SER A 313 -1.74 16.55 2.74
C SER A 313 -2.31 16.98 4.08
N ILE A 314 -3.63 17.11 4.15
CA ILE A 314 -4.35 17.56 5.33
C ILE A 314 -5.49 16.59 5.58
N SER A 315 -5.56 15.97 6.76
CA SER A 315 -6.60 14.99 7.07
C SER A 315 -7.08 15.06 8.51
N GLU A 316 -8.33 14.71 8.75
CA GLU A 316 -8.87 14.66 10.11
C GLU A 316 -8.17 13.57 10.93
N LEU A 317 -7.63 13.95 12.09
CA LEU A 317 -6.90 13.08 13.00
C LEU A 317 -7.90 12.23 13.80
N GLY A 318 -8.17 11.03 13.29
CA GLY A 318 -9.05 10.04 13.92
C GLY A 318 -9.76 9.20 12.87
N THR A 319 -10.54 9.86 12.02
CA THR A 319 -11.29 9.18 10.95
C THR A 319 -10.51 9.08 9.65
N ARG A 320 -9.66 10.08 9.34
CA ARG A 320 -9.02 10.28 8.02
C ARG A 320 -9.98 10.17 6.83
N GLN A 321 -11.29 10.34 7.07
CA GLN A 321 -12.32 10.24 6.04
C GLN A 321 -12.37 11.48 5.16
N ILE A 322 -11.93 12.62 5.69
CA ILE A 322 -11.85 13.87 4.96
C ILE A 322 -10.38 14.17 4.69
N ASN A 323 -10.05 14.29 3.40
CA ASN A 323 -8.73 14.67 2.93
C ASN A 323 -8.83 15.98 2.15
N GLU A 324 -8.00 16.93 2.53
CA GLU A 324 -7.73 18.15 1.78
C GLU A 324 -6.24 18.14 1.38
N TYR A 325 -5.89 18.96 0.40
CA TYR A 325 -4.50 19.18 0.03
C TYR A 325 -4.22 20.68 0.01
N GLY A 326 -2.96 21.04 0.19
CA GLY A 326 -2.46 22.40 0.05
C GLY A 326 -1.33 22.45 -0.97
N SER A 327 -1.19 23.57 -1.67
CA SER A 327 -0.07 23.79 -2.60
C SER A 327 0.54 25.18 -2.50
N ARG A 328 1.83 25.27 -2.85
CA ARG A 328 2.59 26.52 -3.10
C ARG A 328 3.36 26.40 -4.40
N GLY A 329 3.45 27.51 -5.13
CA GLY A 329 4.34 27.65 -6.30
C GLY A 329 4.00 26.79 -7.53
N GLY A 330 3.00 25.92 -7.49
CA GLY A 330 2.57 25.14 -8.65
C GLY A 330 1.68 25.96 -9.60
N LYS A 331 2.02 26.01 -10.89
CA LYS A 331 1.02 26.27 -11.94
C LYS A 331 0.18 24.99 -12.06
N LYS A 332 -1.15 25.14 -12.01
CA LYS A 332 -2.09 24.03 -12.24
C LYS A 332 -1.91 23.45 -13.63
#